data_AF-A0A454JLP3-F1
#
_entry.id   AF-A0A454JLP3-F1
#
_cell.length_a   1.000
_cell.length_b   1.000
_cell.length_c   1.000
_cell.angle_alpha   90.00
_cell.angle_beta   90.00
_cell.angle_gamma   90.00
#
_symmetry.space_group_name_H-M   'P 1'
#
loop_
_entity.id
_entity.type
_entity.pdbx_description
1 polymer ?
#
loop_
_entity_poly.entity_id
_entity_poly.type
_entity_poly.pdbx_seq_one_letter_code
_entity_poly.pdbx_strand_id
1 'polypeptide(L)'
;MTIQDGVLTVIQNSVAQDAQGSAFFRARHEYPGKPDPYGMYNELQFRCATGEVRIKRQWLVDADKHVIQVNQTTEWESKEAGEQAFGDLRRIVCPG
;
A
#
# COMPACT_ATOMS: atom_id res chain seq x y z
N MET A 1 -9.36 -13.67 2.31
CA MET A 1 -9.76 -12.42 2.97
C MET A 1 -10.41 -11.56 1.89
N THR A 2 -11.74 -11.51 1.85
CA THR A 2 -12.50 -10.80 0.81
C THR A 2 -12.51 -9.32 1.17
N ILE A 3 -11.84 -8.50 0.39
CA ILE A 3 -11.89 -7.05 0.53
C ILE A 3 -13.29 -6.61 0.08
N GLN A 4 -14.19 -6.36 1.03
CA GLN A 4 -15.55 -5.83 0.77
C GLN A 4 -15.49 -4.38 0.28
N ASP A 5 -16.43 -4.05 -0.60
CA ASP A 5 -16.66 -2.77 -1.29
C ASP A 5 -16.10 -1.54 -0.58
N GLY A 6 -14.89 -1.14 -0.95
CA GLY A 6 -14.34 0.16 -0.60
C GLY A 6 -13.39 0.65 -1.67
N VAL A 7 -13.27 1.97 -1.76
CA VAL A 7 -12.42 2.62 -2.75
C VAL A 7 -11.00 2.70 -2.20
N LEU A 8 -10.04 2.24 -2.99
CA LEU A 8 -8.63 2.43 -2.67
C LEU A 8 -8.21 3.83 -3.14
N THR A 9 -8.10 4.76 -2.20
CA THR A 9 -7.64 6.13 -2.47
C THR A 9 -6.15 6.23 -2.27
N VAL A 10 -5.44 6.77 -3.27
CA VAL A 10 -4.01 7.09 -3.17
C VAL A 10 -3.83 8.37 -2.37
N ILE A 11 -3.11 8.30 -1.25
CA ILE A 11 -2.87 9.46 -0.39
C ILE A 11 -1.50 10.07 -0.68
N GLN A 12 -0.50 9.24 -1.01
CA GLN A 12 0.84 9.72 -1.28
C GLN A 12 1.60 8.72 -2.16
N ASN A 13 2.34 9.25 -3.13
CA ASN A 13 3.34 8.52 -3.88
C ASN A 13 4.68 9.27 -3.81
N SER A 14 5.77 8.54 -3.64
CA SER A 14 7.12 9.11 -3.72
C SER A 14 8.10 8.08 -4.25
N VAL A 15 8.93 8.46 -5.21
CA VAL A 15 10.01 7.62 -5.73
C VAL A 15 11.27 7.92 -4.94
N ALA A 16 11.95 6.89 -4.44
CA ALA A 16 13.27 7.01 -3.85
C ALA A 16 14.36 6.72 -4.88
N GLN A 17 15.44 7.50 -4.81
CA GLN A 17 16.61 7.37 -5.66
C GLN A 17 17.62 6.38 -5.05
N ASP A 18 17.17 5.19 -4.67
CA ASP A 18 18.08 4.12 -4.29
C ASP A 18 18.52 3.29 -5.52
N ALA A 19 19.53 2.44 -5.35
CA ALA A 19 20.08 1.62 -6.43
C ALA A 19 19.06 0.64 -7.05
N GLN A 20 17.90 0.45 -6.43
CA GLN A 20 16.82 -0.44 -6.87
C GLN A 20 15.66 0.33 -7.51
N GLY A 21 15.74 1.67 -7.52
CA GLY A 21 14.66 2.55 -7.96
C GLY A 21 13.41 2.34 -7.13
N SER A 22 13.51 2.25 -5.80
CA SER A 22 12.35 1.96 -4.96
C SER A 22 11.26 3.02 -5.10
N ALA A 23 10.01 2.61 -5.16
CA ALA A 23 8.86 3.50 -5.08
C ALA A 23 8.05 3.23 -3.80
N PHE A 24 7.62 4.29 -3.14
CA PHE A 24 6.76 4.24 -1.97
C PHE A 24 5.36 4.71 -2.32
N PHE A 25 4.39 3.99 -1.78
CA PHE A 25 2.99 4.24 -2.08
C PHE A 25 2.16 4.10 -0.81
N ARG A 26 1.43 5.16 -0.46
CA ARG A 26 0.49 5.16 0.64
C ARG A 26 -0.93 5.23 0.08
N ALA A 27 -1.74 4.25 0.45
CA ALA A 27 -3.15 4.24 0.13
C ALA A 27 -4.01 4.01 1.36
N ARG A 28 -5.26 4.45 1.24
CA ARG A 28 -6.32 4.18 2.18
C ARG A 28 -7.43 3.42 1.50
N HIS A 29 -7.86 2.36 2.13
CA HIS A 29 -9.13 1.71 1.86
C HIS A 29 -10.23 2.46 2.62
N GLU A 30 -11.06 3.18 1.88
CA GLU A 30 -12.21 3.89 2.42
C GLU A 30 -13.41 2.95 2.50
N TYR A 31 -14.08 2.95 3.65
CA TYR A 31 -15.31 2.18 3.84
C TYR A 31 -16.53 3.10 3.67
N PRO A 32 -17.51 2.76 2.82
CA PRO A 32 -18.69 3.57 2.58
C PRO A 32 -19.41 3.97 3.88
N GLY A 33 -19.81 5.23 3.99
CA GLY A 33 -20.56 5.74 5.14
C GLY A 33 -19.75 5.98 6.41
N LYS A 34 -18.41 5.85 6.36
CA LYS A 34 -17.53 6.15 7.49
C LYS A 34 -16.81 7.48 7.28
N PRO A 35 -16.71 8.33 8.33
CA PRO A 35 -16.09 9.64 8.20
C PRO A 35 -14.58 9.52 8.06
N ASP A 36 -13.97 10.41 7.29
CA ASP A 36 -12.52 10.65 7.34
C ASP A 36 -12.08 10.94 8.80
N PRO A 37 -11.00 10.34 9.31
CA PRO A 37 -10.00 9.49 8.63
C PRO A 37 -10.23 7.97 8.75
N TYR A 38 -11.43 7.47 9.07
CA TYR A 38 -11.70 6.04 9.23
C TYR A 38 -11.27 5.23 8.01
N GLY A 39 -10.51 4.16 8.23
CA GLY A 39 -10.13 3.26 7.15
C GLY A 39 -8.85 2.49 7.40
N MET A 40 -8.56 1.58 6.48
CA MET A 40 -7.31 0.81 6.49
C MET A 40 -6.26 1.53 5.65
N TYR A 41 -5.10 1.79 6.21
CA TYR A 41 -4.00 2.46 5.53
C TYR A 41 -2.88 1.48 5.28
N ASN A 42 -2.30 1.56 4.09
CA ASN A 42 -1.17 0.74 3.67
C ASN A 42 -0.04 1.65 3.20
N GLU A 43 1.17 1.42 3.69
CA GLU A 43 2.41 1.93 3.12
C GLU A 43 3.11 0.76 2.42
N LEU A 44 3.03 0.76 1.08
CA LEU A 44 3.70 -0.18 0.20
C LEU A 44 5.06 0.37 -0.22
N GLN A 45 6.02 -0.52 -0.41
CA GLN A 45 7.28 -0.21 -1.08
C GLN A 45 7.49 -1.21 -2.21
N PHE A 46 7.78 -0.71 -3.40
CA PHE A 46 8.11 -1.47 -4.59
C PHE A 46 9.60 -1.30 -4.89
N ARG A 47 10.26 -2.35 -5.37
CA ARG A 47 11.55 -2.27 -6.06
C ARG A 47 11.31 -2.34 -7.54
N CYS A 48 11.40 -1.22 -8.25
CA CYS A 48 11.05 -1.21 -9.67
C CYS A 48 11.97 -2.09 -10.52
N ALA A 49 13.25 -2.21 -10.14
CA ALA A 49 14.21 -3.04 -10.86
C ALA A 49 13.91 -4.55 -10.80
N THR A 50 13.46 -5.06 -9.64
CA THR A 50 13.19 -6.50 -9.44
C THR A 50 11.70 -6.85 -9.55
N GLY A 51 10.82 -5.86 -9.39
CA GLY A 51 9.37 -6.04 -9.33
C GLY A 51 8.85 -6.49 -7.97
N GLU A 52 9.73 -6.69 -6.98
CA GLU A 52 9.35 -7.08 -5.63
C GLU A 52 8.54 -5.97 -4.93
N VAL A 53 7.67 -6.38 -4.02
CA VAL A 53 6.84 -5.47 -3.21
C VAL A 53 6.86 -5.89 -1.76
N ARG A 54 6.64 -4.93 -0.86
CA ARG A 54 6.31 -5.23 0.53
C ARG A 54 5.29 -4.28 1.10
N ILE A 55 4.51 -4.77 2.06
CA ILE A 55 3.69 -3.93 2.94
C ILE A 55 4.57 -3.47 4.11
N LYS A 56 5.21 -2.32 3.95
CA LYS A 56 6.11 -1.78 4.97
C LYS A 56 5.36 -1.53 6.28
N ARG A 57 4.16 -0.95 6.20
CA ARG A 57 3.28 -0.70 7.36
C ARG A 57 1.81 -0.75 6.96
N GLN A 58 0.98 -1.29 7.82
CA GLN A 58 -0.47 -1.29 7.71
C GLN A 58 -1.08 -0.93 9.06
N TRP A 59 -2.02 0.02 9.05
CA TRP A 59 -2.73 0.45 10.26
C TRP A 59 -4.20 0.76 9.97
N LEU A 60 -5.04 0.48 10.95
CA LEU A 60 -6.44 0.85 10.96
C LEU A 60 -6.58 2.16 11.72
N VAL A 61 -7.34 3.10 11.16
CA VAL A 61 -7.88 4.23 11.92
C VAL A 61 -9.34 3.94 12.21
N ASP A 62 -9.70 3.84 13.48
CA ASP A 62 -11.07 3.54 13.91
C ASP A 62 -11.97 4.79 13.89
N ALA A 63 -13.24 4.61 14.29
CA ALA A 63 -14.24 5.68 14.23
C ALA A 63 -13.94 6.82 15.23
N ASP A 64 -13.19 6.52 16.28
CA ASP A 64 -12.76 7.45 17.33
C ASP A 64 -11.36 8.03 17.04
N LYS A 65 -10.82 7.76 15.84
CA LYS A 65 -9.50 8.21 15.35
C LYS A 65 -8.31 7.59 16.08
N HIS A 66 -8.50 6.46 16.76
CA HIS A 66 -7.37 5.69 17.27
C HIS A 66 -6.63 5.01 16.11
N VAL A 67 -5.31 5.01 16.20
CA VAL A 67 -4.43 4.34 15.25
C VAL A 67 -4.03 2.98 15.81
N ILE A 68 -4.44 1.92 15.13
CA ILE A 68 -4.15 0.54 15.51
C ILE A 68 -3.20 -0.05 14.45
N GLN A 69 -1.98 -0.41 14.85
CA GLN A 69 -1.05 -1.08 13.95
C GLN A 69 -1.52 -2.51 13.70
N VAL A 70 -1.73 -2.85 12.43
CA VAL A 70 -2.24 -4.17 12.01
C VAL A 70 -1.11 -5.06 11.52
N ASN A 71 -0.21 -4.52 10.69
CA ASN A 71 0.91 -5.27 10.14
C ASN A 71 2.12 -4.36 9.90
N GLN A 72 3.31 -4.92 10.02
CA GLN A 72 4.57 -4.29 9.64
C GLN A 72 5.55 -5.41 9.29
N THR A 73 5.93 -5.50 8.01
CA THR A 73 6.93 -6.46 7.57
C THR A 73 8.14 -5.77 6.94
N THR A 74 9.31 -6.38 7.14
CA THR A 74 10.54 -6.04 6.43
C THR A 74 10.80 -6.94 5.22
N GLU A 75 10.07 -8.05 5.12
CA GLU A 75 10.21 -9.07 4.09
C GLU A 75 9.66 -8.58 2.76
N TRP A 76 10.25 -9.09 1.68
CA TRP A 76 9.85 -8.77 0.31
C TRP A 76 9.09 -9.94 -0.27
N GLU A 77 7.95 -9.65 -0.88
CA GLU A 77 7.21 -10.59 -1.70
C GLU A 77 7.75 -10.57 -3.13
N SER A 78 7.70 -11.74 -3.78
CA SER A 78 8.19 -11.89 -5.14
C SER A 78 7.41 -11.01 -6.12
N LYS A 79 7.98 -10.79 -7.31
CA LYS A 79 7.33 -10.05 -8.38
C LYS A 79 5.97 -10.64 -8.74
N GLU A 80 5.85 -11.96 -8.81
CA GLU A 80 4.61 -12.65 -9.20
C GLU A 80 3.51 -12.43 -8.15
N ALA A 81 3.85 -12.59 -6.86
CA ALA A 81 2.92 -12.31 -5.76
C ALA A 81 2.52 -10.83 -5.73
N GLY A 82 3.49 -9.94 -5.94
CA GLY A 82 3.27 -8.50 -5.98
C GLY A 82 2.45 -8.03 -7.18
N GLU A 83 2.61 -8.64 -8.36
CA GLU A 83 1.80 -8.38 -9.53
C GLU A 83 0.35 -8.82 -9.32
N GLN A 84 0.14 -9.98 -8.68
CA GLN A 84 -1.20 -10.48 -8.37
C GLN A 84 -1.94 -9.58 -7.37
N ALA A 85 -1.24 -9.07 -6.35
CA ALA A 85 -1.85 -8.26 -5.30
C ALA A 85 -1.92 -6.75 -5.62
N PHE A 86 -0.92 -6.22 -6.31
CA PHE A 86 -0.70 -4.78 -6.47
C PHE A 86 -0.24 -4.37 -7.89
N GLY A 87 -0.48 -5.20 -8.90
CA GLY A 87 0.02 -4.98 -10.27
C GLY A 87 -0.35 -3.63 -10.87
N ASP A 88 -1.59 -3.17 -10.66
CA ASP A 88 -2.03 -1.85 -11.18
C ASP A 88 -1.31 -0.70 -10.49
N LEU A 89 -1.11 -0.79 -9.18
CA LEU A 89 -0.36 0.21 -8.42
C LEU A 89 1.10 0.26 -8.83
N ARG A 90 1.72 -0.92 -9.02
CA ARG A 90 3.11 -1.01 -9.48
C ARG A 90 3.28 -0.31 -10.83
N ARG A 91 2.37 -0.50 -11.79
CA ARG A 91 2.45 0.16 -13.11
C ARG A 91 2.39 1.69 -13.03
N ILE A 92 1.67 2.23 -12.04
CA ILE A 92 1.58 3.68 -11.82
C ILE A 92 2.90 4.24 -11.26
N VAL A 93 3.54 3.52 -10.34
CA VAL A 93 4.72 4.04 -9.60
C VAL A 93 6.07 3.59 -10.16
N CYS A 94 6.10 2.52 -10.93
CA CYS A 94 7.27 1.99 -11.64
C CYS A 94 7.02 2.04 -13.16
N PRO A 95 7.06 3.21 -13.80
CA PRO A 95 6.93 3.32 -15.25
C PRO A 95 8.22 2.82 -15.92
N GLY A 96 8.22 1.57 -16.39
CA GLY A 96 9.39 0.92 -17.01
C GLY A 96 9.15 -0.54 -17.32
#